data_AF-A0A2K3N174-F1
#
_entry.id   AF-A0A2K3N174-F1
#
_cell.length_a   1.000
_cell.length_b   1.000
_cell.length_c   1.000
_cell.angle_alpha   90.00
_cell.angle_beta   90.00
_cell.angle_gamma   90.00
#
_symmetry.space_group_name_H-M   'P 1'
#
loop_
_entity.id
_entity.type
_entity.pdbx_description
1 polymer ?
#
loop_
_entity_poly.entity_id
_entity_poly.type
_entity_poly.pdbx_seq_one_letter_code
_entity_poly.pdbx_strand_id
1 'polypeptide(L)'
;MSEAQKYVWKGAIPLQIHLHESEVTTLPPPPPALVLAPRIGYLPLLISLLKPHFSATLPPGVDTIWFEYKGLPLKWYIPTGVLFDLLCMEPERPWNLTVHFRGYPSNLLLPCEGEDSVKWSFINSLKELLNNLALKCFVEAAYVITGNCKNIMNMSQTDQVDLWGSVLNGLNYLLNERL
;
A
#
# COMPACT_ATOMS: atom_id res chain seq x y z
N MET A 1 23.88 -2.41 -0.60
CA MET A 1 22.88 -2.88 0.39
C MET A 1 23.41 -4.09 1.11
N SER A 2 23.29 -4.14 2.44
CA SER A 2 23.57 -5.35 3.21
C SER A 2 22.50 -6.43 2.97
N GLU A 3 22.79 -7.69 3.28
CA GLU A 3 21.84 -8.80 3.11
C GLU A 3 20.54 -8.57 3.90
N ALA A 4 20.64 -8.05 5.13
CA ALA A 4 19.47 -7.69 5.94
C ALA A 4 18.57 -6.64 5.26
N GLN A 5 19.16 -5.60 4.64
CA GLN A 5 18.40 -4.58 3.90
C GLN A 5 17.68 -5.18 2.69
N LYS A 6 18.29 -6.16 2.00
CA LYS A 6 17.65 -6.85 0.89
C LYS A 6 16.45 -7.68 1.34
N TYR A 7 16.54 -8.38 2.48
CA TYR A 7 15.42 -9.14 3.03
C TYR A 7 14.25 -8.26 3.43
N VAL A 8 14.51 -7.11 4.04
CA VAL A 8 13.46 -6.13 4.37
C VAL A 8 12.80 -5.60 3.10
N TRP A 9 13.59 -5.24 2.09
CA TRP A 9 13.08 -4.72 0.82
C TRP A 9 12.26 -5.75 0.03
N LYS A 10 12.67 -7.02 0.07
CA LYS A 10 11.97 -8.15 -0.57
C LYS A 10 10.82 -8.72 0.28
N GLY A 11 10.57 -8.15 1.47
CA GLY A 11 9.50 -8.61 2.35
C GLY A 11 8.13 -8.43 1.69
N ALA A 12 7.40 -9.53 1.54
CA ALA A 12 6.07 -9.54 0.96
C ALA A 12 5.05 -10.19 1.90
N ILE A 13 3.78 -9.81 1.74
CA ILE A 13 2.64 -10.37 2.47
C ILE A 13 1.74 -11.06 1.45
N PRO A 14 1.40 -12.35 1.65
CA PRO A 14 0.43 -13.02 0.82
C PRO A 14 -0.96 -12.45 1.12
N LEU A 15 -1.57 -11.81 0.12
CA LEU A 15 -2.92 -11.27 0.17
C LEU A 15 -3.87 -12.18 -0.61
N GLN A 16 -5.06 -12.37 -0.05
CA GLN A 16 -6.20 -12.91 -0.76
C GLN A 16 -7.29 -11.83 -0.79
N ILE A 17 -7.54 -11.28 -1.97
CA ILE A 17 -8.37 -10.09 -2.15
C ILE A 17 -9.69 -10.48 -2.81
N HIS A 18 -10.80 -10.26 -2.11
CA HIS A 18 -12.14 -10.54 -2.59
C HIS A 18 -12.79 -9.24 -3.06
N LEU A 19 -13.56 -9.30 -4.16
CA LEU A 19 -14.47 -8.21 -4.50
C LEU A 19 -15.64 -8.23 -3.51
N HIS A 20 -16.04 -7.06 -3.02
CA HIS A 20 -17.21 -6.97 -2.14
C HIS A 20 -18.47 -7.50 -2.82
N GLU A 21 -19.27 -8.28 -2.09
CA GLU A 21 -20.43 -9.00 -2.65
C GLU A 21 -21.47 -8.06 -3.27
N SER A 22 -21.66 -6.86 -2.71
CA SER A 22 -22.60 -5.87 -3.28
C SER A 22 -22.17 -5.34 -4.65
N GLU A 23 -20.94 -5.59 -5.06
CA GLU A 23 -20.35 -5.12 -6.32
C GLU A 23 -20.17 -6.25 -7.34
N VAL A 24 -20.69 -7.45 -7.06
CA VAL A 24 -20.63 -8.59 -7.99
C VAL A 24 -21.90 -8.62 -8.85
N THR A 25 -21.73 -8.55 -10.17
CA THR A 25 -22.83 -8.63 -11.15
C THR A 25 -22.90 -9.97 -11.89
N THR A 26 -21.95 -10.87 -11.66
CA THR A 26 -21.86 -12.18 -12.33
C THR A 26 -22.21 -13.35 -11.42
N LEU A 27 -22.70 -14.43 -12.02
CA LEU A 27 -22.87 -15.72 -11.37
C LEU A 27 -22.17 -16.81 -12.20
N PRO A 28 -21.18 -17.53 -11.65
CA PRO A 28 -20.66 -17.43 -10.28
C PRO A 28 -19.91 -16.11 -10.00
N PRO A 29 -19.67 -15.75 -8.73
CA PRO A 29 -18.85 -14.60 -8.37
C PRO A 29 -17.40 -14.77 -8.86
N PRO A 30 -16.65 -13.67 -9.09
CA PRO A 30 -15.25 -13.75 -9.50
C PRO A 30 -14.40 -14.44 -8.43
N PRO A 31 -13.37 -15.21 -8.82
CA PRO A 31 -12.42 -15.74 -7.86
C PRO A 31 -11.61 -14.61 -7.20
N PRO A 32 -11.15 -14.80 -5.95
CA PRO A 32 -10.29 -13.82 -5.30
C PRO A 32 -8.97 -13.65 -6.05
N ALA A 33 -8.42 -12.44 -6.01
CA ALA A 33 -7.09 -12.17 -6.51
C ALA A 33 -6.05 -12.55 -5.44
N LEU A 34 -5.07 -13.38 -5.81
CA LEU A 34 -3.95 -13.74 -4.95
C LEU A 34 -2.74 -12.89 -5.31
N VAL A 35 -2.22 -12.13 -4.35
CA VAL A 35 -1.17 -11.12 -4.59
C VAL A 35 -0.10 -11.18 -3.52
N LEU A 36 1.18 -11.14 -3.91
CA LEU A 36 2.30 -10.92 -2.99
C LEU A 36 2.58 -9.43 -2.90
N ALA A 37 1.95 -8.75 -1.94
CA ALA A 37 2.12 -7.31 -1.80
C ALA A 37 3.40 -6.97 -1.01
N PRO A 38 4.23 -6.01 -1.46
CA PRO A 38 5.40 -5.58 -0.71
C PRO A 38 5.00 -4.94 0.62
N ARG A 39 5.75 -5.25 1.69
CA ARG A 39 5.56 -4.63 3.01
C ARG A 39 5.74 -3.11 2.99
N ILE A 40 6.62 -2.61 2.14
CA ILE A 40 6.91 -1.16 1.98
C ILE A 40 5.99 -0.50 0.94
N GLY A 41 5.14 -1.27 0.26
CA GLY A 41 4.18 -0.74 -0.71
C GLY A 41 2.90 -0.21 -0.09
N TYR A 42 2.04 0.36 -0.94
CA TYR A 42 0.74 0.90 -0.57
C TYR A 42 -0.35 0.15 -1.34
N LEU A 43 -1.45 -0.20 -0.67
CA LEU A 43 -2.54 -1.00 -1.25
C LEU A 43 -3.13 -0.42 -2.55
N PRO A 44 -3.35 0.90 -2.71
CA PRO A 44 -3.88 1.44 -3.96
C PRO A 44 -3.00 1.18 -5.19
N LEU A 45 -1.69 0.93 -5.02
CA LEU A 45 -0.80 0.60 -6.13
C LEU A 45 -1.15 -0.75 -6.78
N LEU A 46 -1.92 -1.60 -6.08
CA LEU A 46 -2.43 -2.86 -6.62
C LEU A 46 -3.59 -2.65 -7.62
N ILE A 47 -4.09 -1.42 -7.80
CA ILE A 47 -5.20 -1.14 -8.71
C ILE A 47 -4.94 -1.61 -10.15
N SER A 48 -3.70 -1.49 -10.63
CA SER A 48 -3.30 -1.91 -11.98
C SER A 48 -3.50 -3.40 -12.21
N LEU A 49 -3.40 -4.21 -11.15
CA LEU A 49 -3.64 -5.65 -11.17
C LEU A 49 -5.12 -5.99 -10.91
N LEU A 50 -5.72 -5.35 -9.90
CA LEU A 50 -7.05 -5.70 -9.43
C LEU A 50 -8.16 -5.19 -10.34
N LYS A 51 -7.99 -4.01 -10.95
CA LYS A 51 -9.01 -3.40 -11.79
C LYS A 51 -9.30 -4.25 -13.03
N PRO A 52 -8.30 -4.71 -13.82
CA PRO A 52 -8.55 -5.63 -14.92
C PRO A 52 -9.20 -6.94 -14.46
N HIS A 53 -8.73 -7.50 -13.34
CA HIS A 53 -9.22 -8.78 -12.79
C HIS A 53 -10.72 -8.77 -12.44
N PHE A 54 -11.20 -7.67 -11.84
CA PHE A 54 -12.61 -7.55 -11.44
C PHE A 54 -13.48 -6.74 -12.42
N SER A 55 -12.90 -6.13 -13.46
CA SER A 55 -13.60 -5.20 -14.36
C SER A 55 -14.92 -5.73 -14.94
N ALA A 56 -14.93 -7.00 -15.37
CA ALA A 56 -16.09 -7.63 -16.00
C ALA A 56 -17.24 -7.94 -15.03
N THR A 57 -16.97 -7.92 -13.72
CA THR A 57 -17.96 -8.28 -12.68
C THR A 57 -18.51 -7.07 -11.95
N LEU A 58 -18.03 -5.87 -12.26
CA LEU A 58 -18.44 -4.65 -11.57
C LEU A 58 -19.74 -4.09 -12.13
N PRO A 59 -20.59 -3.46 -11.28
CA PRO A 59 -21.70 -2.67 -11.75
C PRO A 59 -21.21 -1.41 -12.49
N PRO A 60 -22.01 -0.83 -13.40
CA PRO A 60 -21.68 0.45 -14.02
C PRO A 60 -21.52 1.54 -12.94
N GLY A 61 -20.58 2.46 -13.14
CA GLY A 61 -20.35 3.56 -12.21
C GLY A 61 -18.93 4.12 -12.27
N VAL A 62 -18.69 5.17 -11.47
CA VAL A 62 -17.36 5.76 -11.29
C VAL A 62 -16.55 4.87 -10.35
N ASP A 63 -15.31 4.57 -10.76
CA ASP A 63 -14.41 3.74 -10.00
C ASP A 63 -13.74 4.51 -8.86
N THR A 64 -13.93 4.02 -7.64
CA THR A 64 -13.24 4.49 -6.43
C THR A 64 -12.65 3.28 -5.72
N ILE A 65 -11.33 3.10 -5.77
CA ILE A 65 -10.70 1.95 -5.09
C ILE A 65 -10.48 2.23 -3.61
N TRP A 66 -10.91 1.30 -2.76
CA TRP A 66 -10.52 1.26 -1.36
C TRP A 66 -10.55 -0.17 -0.83
N PHE A 67 -9.91 -0.39 0.32
CA PHE A 67 -9.73 -1.72 0.88
C PHE A 67 -10.33 -1.78 2.28
N GLU A 68 -10.83 -2.95 2.64
CA GLU A 68 -11.44 -3.24 3.92
C GLU A 68 -10.81 -4.50 4.53
N TYR A 69 -10.64 -4.50 5.85
CA TYR A 69 -10.32 -5.69 6.63
C TYR A 69 -11.35 -5.87 7.75
N LYS A 70 -12.13 -6.95 7.71
CA LYS A 70 -13.12 -7.30 8.75
C LYS A 70 -14.06 -6.13 9.10
N GLY A 71 -14.61 -5.44 8.10
CA GLY A 71 -15.50 -4.28 8.30
C GLY A 71 -14.78 -2.95 8.51
N LEU A 72 -13.44 -2.93 8.58
CA LEU A 72 -12.66 -1.72 8.80
C LEU A 72 -12.07 -1.18 7.48
N PRO A 73 -12.47 0.02 7.01
CA PRO A 73 -11.81 0.68 5.90
C PRO A 73 -10.33 0.96 6.22
N LEU A 74 -9.44 0.48 5.37
CA LEU A 74 -8.00 0.60 5.55
C LEU A 74 -7.49 1.95 5.09
N LYS A 75 -6.68 2.57 5.95
CA LYS A 75 -5.99 3.85 5.67
C LYS A 75 -4.94 3.65 4.61
N TRP A 76 -5.26 4.03 3.38
CA TRP A 76 -4.43 3.78 2.20
C TRP A 76 -3.05 4.45 2.23
N TYR A 77 -2.88 5.51 3.03
CA TYR A 77 -1.61 6.22 3.24
C TYR A 77 -0.67 5.52 4.26
N ILE A 78 -1.07 4.35 4.78
CA ILE A 78 -0.22 3.52 5.65
C ILE A 78 0.34 2.37 4.80
N PRO A 79 1.65 2.07 4.88
CA PRO A 79 2.24 0.95 4.15
C PRO A 79 1.57 -0.39 4.49
N THR A 80 1.45 -1.26 3.48
CA THR A 80 0.80 -2.58 3.58
C THR A 80 1.36 -3.43 4.73
N GLY A 81 2.69 -3.40 4.93
CA GLY A 81 3.35 -4.11 6.02
C GLY A 81 2.94 -3.64 7.41
N VAL A 82 2.80 -2.32 7.56
CA VAL A 82 2.39 -1.71 8.83
C VAL A 82 0.93 -2.01 9.11
N LEU A 83 0.05 -1.90 8.12
CA LEU A 83 -1.36 -2.29 8.27
C LEU A 83 -1.49 -3.76 8.68
N PHE A 84 -0.74 -4.66 8.06
CA PHE A 84 -0.74 -6.08 8.39
C PHE A 84 -0.26 -6.32 9.83
N ASP A 85 0.90 -5.79 10.22
CA ASP A 85 1.46 -6.04 11.56
C ASP A 85 0.59 -5.43 12.68
N LEU A 86 -0.13 -4.33 12.42
CA LEU A 86 -1.02 -3.69 13.39
C LEU A 86 -2.37 -4.41 13.55
N LEU A 87 -2.94 -4.91 12.44
CA LEU A 87 -4.30 -5.45 12.43
C LEU A 87 -4.33 -6.98 12.57
N CYS A 88 -3.22 -7.66 12.28
CA CYS A 88 -3.09 -9.11 12.28
C CYS A 88 -2.18 -9.57 13.44
N MET A 89 -2.74 -9.63 14.66
CA MET A 89 -1.97 -10.01 15.87
C MET A 89 -1.54 -11.49 15.86
N GLU A 90 -2.35 -12.36 15.25
CA GLU A 90 -1.97 -13.73 14.91
C GLU A 90 -1.84 -13.82 13.39
N PRO A 91 -0.74 -14.38 12.85
CA PRO A 91 -0.46 -14.32 11.41
C PRO A 91 -1.42 -15.22 10.60
N GLU A 92 -2.62 -14.70 10.35
CA GLU A 92 -3.57 -15.21 9.38
C GLU A 92 -2.92 -15.10 8.00
N ARG A 93 -2.69 -16.25 7.35
CA ARG A 93 -2.08 -16.33 6.02
C ARG A 93 -2.93 -17.22 5.12
N PRO A 94 -3.36 -16.73 3.94
CA PRO A 94 -3.15 -15.38 3.41
C PRO A 94 -3.93 -14.29 4.19
N TRP A 95 -3.47 -13.04 4.14
CA TRP A 95 -4.20 -11.90 4.70
C TRP A 95 -5.42 -11.61 3.82
N ASN A 96 -6.61 -11.88 4.36
CA ASN A 96 -7.87 -11.74 3.65
C ASN A 96 -8.33 -10.28 3.64
N LEU A 97 -8.36 -9.65 2.47
CA LEU A 97 -8.86 -8.30 2.28
C LEU A 97 -10.08 -8.30 1.37
N THR A 98 -10.93 -7.29 1.54
CA THR A 98 -12.00 -6.97 0.61
C THR A 98 -11.63 -5.70 -0.15
N VAL A 99 -11.74 -5.73 -1.47
CA VAL A 99 -11.60 -4.55 -2.32
C VAL A 99 -12.97 -4.06 -2.75
N HIS A 100 -13.10 -2.74 -2.77
CA HIS A 100 -14.27 -2.03 -3.25
C HIS A 100 -13.85 -1.11 -4.39
N PHE A 101 -14.70 -1.01 -5.41
CA PHE A 101 -14.61 -0.05 -6.50
C PHE A 101 -15.73 0.98 -6.44
N ARG A 102 -16.68 0.86 -5.49
CA ARG A 102 -17.80 1.80 -5.30
C ARG A 102 -17.85 2.26 -3.84
N GLY A 103 -18.69 3.26 -3.58
CA GLY A 103 -19.07 3.64 -2.21
C GLY A 103 -17.91 4.09 -1.33
N TYR A 104 -17.02 4.94 -1.84
CA TYR A 104 -15.86 5.41 -1.08
C TYR A 104 -16.26 6.03 0.27
N PRO A 105 -15.68 5.60 1.40
CA PRO A 105 -16.05 6.07 2.72
C PRO A 105 -15.37 7.42 3.04
N SER A 106 -15.79 8.50 2.37
CA SER A 106 -15.20 9.84 2.47
C SER A 106 -15.25 10.45 3.88
N ASN A 107 -16.10 9.93 4.76
CA ASN A 107 -16.19 10.31 6.17
C ASN A 107 -15.10 9.65 7.03
N LEU A 108 -14.47 8.57 6.55
CA LEU A 108 -13.47 7.78 7.30
C LEU A 108 -12.09 7.81 6.65
N LEU A 109 -12.03 7.95 5.32
CA LEU A 109 -10.79 7.96 4.53
C LEU A 109 -10.60 9.28 3.78
N LEU A 110 -9.34 9.71 3.70
CA LEU A 110 -8.94 10.84 2.87
C LEU A 110 -9.08 10.46 1.39
N PRO A 111 -9.54 11.34 0.49
CA PRO A 111 -9.63 11.03 -0.94
C PRO A 111 -8.30 10.54 -1.53
N CYS A 112 -8.36 9.54 -2.42
CA CYS A 112 -7.20 9.03 -3.17
C CYS A 112 -7.40 9.34 -4.66
N GLU A 113 -6.87 10.45 -5.16
CA GLU A 113 -7.05 10.94 -6.54
C GLU A 113 -6.03 10.32 -7.52
N GLY A 114 -5.78 9.01 -7.38
CA GLY A 114 -4.90 8.25 -8.27
C GLY A 114 -3.43 8.19 -7.82
N GLU A 115 -2.55 7.76 -8.73
CA GLU A 115 -1.14 7.47 -8.45
C GLU A 115 -0.40 8.68 -7.88
N ASP A 116 -0.71 9.90 -8.34
CA ASP A 116 -0.09 11.12 -7.84
C ASP A 116 -0.45 11.40 -6.37
N SER A 117 -1.66 11.07 -5.91
CA SER A 117 -2.00 11.15 -4.47
C SER A 117 -1.24 10.12 -3.65
N VAL A 118 -1.02 8.91 -4.20
CA VAL A 118 -0.25 7.86 -3.52
C VAL A 118 1.24 8.23 -3.47
N LYS A 119 1.79 8.75 -4.57
CA LYS A 119 3.15 9.28 -4.66
C LYS A 119 3.35 10.45 -3.71
N TRP A 120 2.42 11.40 -3.70
CA TRP A 120 2.44 12.55 -2.79
C TRP A 120 2.33 12.10 -1.35
N SER A 121 1.44 11.15 -1.04
CA SER A 121 1.34 10.55 0.29
C SER A 121 2.54 9.72 0.67
N PHE A 122 3.26 9.07 -0.25
CA PHE A 122 4.51 8.40 0.04
C PHE A 122 5.61 9.40 0.37
N ILE A 123 5.81 10.39 -0.51
CA ILE A 123 6.78 11.48 -0.33
C ILE A 123 6.45 12.26 0.95
N ASN A 124 5.18 12.51 1.22
CA ASN A 124 4.74 13.15 2.44
C ASN A 124 4.80 12.22 3.63
N SER A 125 4.48 10.93 3.54
CA SER A 125 4.74 10.00 4.65
C SER A 125 6.22 9.96 4.99
N LEU A 126 7.13 10.10 4.02
CA LEU A 126 8.57 10.25 4.26
C LEU A 126 8.93 11.61 4.86
N LYS A 127 8.32 12.70 4.38
CA LYS A 127 8.52 14.07 4.93
C LYS A 127 7.79 14.31 6.26
N GLU A 128 6.74 13.56 6.55
CA GLU A 128 5.86 13.63 7.72
C GLU A 128 6.32 12.63 8.78
N LEU A 129 6.94 11.49 8.38
CA LEU A 129 7.91 10.74 9.22
C LEU A 129 8.98 11.67 9.81
N LEU A 130 9.30 12.77 9.11
CA LEU A 130 10.25 13.78 9.57
C LEU A 130 9.58 14.98 10.26
N ASN A 131 8.31 15.30 9.98
CA ASN A 131 7.68 16.56 10.40
C ASN A 131 6.44 16.44 11.31
N ASN A 132 5.75 15.30 11.44
CA ASN A 132 4.65 15.17 12.40
C ASN A 132 4.52 13.78 13.08
N LEU A 133 4.44 13.83 14.40
CA LEU A 133 4.05 12.82 15.39
C LEU A 133 4.89 11.52 15.55
N ALA A 134 5.85 11.22 14.68
CA ALA A 134 6.83 10.13 14.89
C ALA A 134 8.16 10.59 15.54
N LEU A 135 8.21 11.84 16.05
CA LEU A 135 9.45 12.52 16.46
C LEU A 135 10.18 11.87 17.64
N LYS A 136 9.55 11.00 18.45
CA LYS A 136 10.25 10.43 19.62
C LYS A 136 11.03 9.16 19.28
N CYS A 137 10.39 8.18 18.64
CA CYS A 137 11.02 6.87 18.42
C CYS A 137 12.00 6.86 17.23
N PHE A 138 11.74 7.65 16.18
CA PHE A 138 12.57 7.62 14.97
C PHE A 138 13.75 8.60 15.02
N VAL A 139 13.63 9.73 15.75
CA VAL A 139 14.78 10.60 16.01
C VAL A 139 15.81 9.87 16.86
N GLU A 140 15.38 9.12 17.88
CA GLU A 140 16.27 8.23 18.63
C GLU A 140 16.92 7.20 17.70
N ALA A 141 16.16 6.51 16.83
CA ALA A 141 16.72 5.52 15.92
C ALA A 141 17.66 6.09 14.83
N ALA A 142 17.29 7.19 14.16
CA ALA A 142 18.08 7.82 13.09
C ALA A 142 19.32 8.54 13.64
N TYR A 143 19.21 9.21 14.79
CA TYR A 143 20.37 9.80 15.48
C TYR A 143 21.35 8.71 15.94
N VAL A 144 20.85 7.58 16.46
CA VAL A 144 21.67 6.42 16.83
C VAL A 144 22.37 5.79 15.62
N ILE A 145 21.77 5.83 14.43
CA ILE A 145 22.32 5.21 13.21
C ILE A 145 23.27 6.13 12.43
N THR A 146 22.94 7.42 12.25
CA THR A 146 23.67 8.32 11.32
C THR A 146 24.25 9.57 11.97
N GLY A 147 23.86 9.90 13.20
CA GLY A 147 24.25 11.14 13.87
C GLY A 147 23.78 12.45 13.22
N ASN A 148 23.01 12.42 12.10
CA ASN A 148 22.53 13.60 11.37
C ASN A 148 21.32 13.29 10.44
N CYS A 149 20.34 14.19 10.36
CA CYS A 149 19.12 14.11 9.53
C CYS A 149 19.08 15.09 8.33
N LYS A 150 20.13 15.89 8.07
CA LYS A 150 20.17 16.96 7.04
C LYS A 150 19.91 16.49 5.60
N ASN A 151 20.38 15.31 5.21
CA ASN A 151 20.31 14.85 3.82
C ASN A 151 18.87 14.52 3.38
N ILE A 152 18.03 14.08 4.33
CA ILE A 152 16.65 13.69 4.04
C ILE A 152 15.73 14.93 4.05
N MET A 153 16.01 15.92 4.92
CA MET A 153 15.25 17.19 4.96
C MET A 153 15.47 18.10 3.74
N ASN A 154 16.59 17.95 3.02
CA ASN A 154 16.94 18.78 1.85
C ASN A 154 16.84 18.03 0.51
N MET A 155 16.05 16.94 0.45
CA MET A 155 15.93 16.09 -0.74
C MET A 155 15.33 16.86 -1.93
N SER A 156 16.03 16.88 -3.06
CA SER A 156 15.60 17.59 -4.27
C SER A 156 14.38 16.92 -4.92
N GLN A 157 13.70 17.59 -5.85
CA GLN A 157 12.60 16.97 -6.61
C GLN A 157 13.07 15.74 -7.41
N THR A 158 14.27 15.79 -7.98
CA THR A 158 14.86 14.66 -8.73
C THR A 158 15.06 13.44 -7.84
N ASP A 159 15.63 13.64 -6.65
CA ASP A 159 15.83 12.55 -5.68
C ASP A 159 14.50 11.93 -5.22
N GLN A 160 13.44 12.75 -5.08
CA GLN A 160 12.09 12.28 -4.73
C GLN A 160 11.49 11.42 -5.84
N VAL A 161 11.72 11.77 -7.11
CA VAL A 161 11.25 11.00 -8.27
C VAL A 161 12.01 9.68 -8.38
N ASP A 162 13.33 9.68 -8.21
CA ASP A 162 14.16 8.48 -8.28
C ASP A 162 13.85 7.50 -7.14
N LEU A 163 13.60 8.03 -5.94
CA LEU A 163 13.17 7.24 -4.80
C LEU A 163 11.80 6.59 -5.03
N TRP A 164 10.83 7.33 -5.58
CA TRP A 164 9.53 6.78 -5.95
C TRP A 164 9.65 5.71 -7.03
N GLY A 165 10.45 5.96 -8.06
CA GLY A 165 10.74 4.98 -9.12
C GLY A 165 11.31 3.68 -8.56
N SER A 166 12.16 3.76 -7.53
CA SER A 166 12.69 2.58 -6.85
C SER A 166 11.61 1.74 -6.15
N VAL A 167 10.62 2.38 -5.52
CA VAL A 167 9.49 1.69 -4.88
C VAL A 167 8.60 1.01 -5.92
N LEU A 168 8.24 1.71 -7.00
CA LEU A 168 7.45 1.14 -8.10
C LEU A 168 8.17 -0.03 -8.77
N ASN A 169 9.48 0.10 -9.01
CA ASN A 169 10.29 -0.98 -9.57
C ASN A 169 10.33 -2.20 -8.65
N GLY A 170 10.41 -2.00 -7.33
CA GLY A 170 10.32 -3.09 -6.35
C GLY A 170 8.95 -3.79 -6.36
N LEU A 171 7.88 -3.02 -6.48
CA LEU A 171 6.51 -3.54 -6.62
C LEU A 171 6.36 -4.34 -7.92
N ASN A 172 6.81 -3.79 -9.04
CA ASN A 172 6.77 -4.46 -10.35
C ASN A 172 7.62 -5.73 -10.37
N TYR A 173 8.78 -5.74 -9.73
CA TYR A 173 9.63 -6.92 -9.62
C TYR A 173 8.92 -8.07 -8.89
N LEU A 174 8.24 -7.77 -7.77
CA LEU A 174 7.49 -8.77 -7.01
C LEU A 174 6.24 -9.27 -7.76
N LEU A 175 5.61 -8.40 -8.56
CA LEU A 175 4.45 -8.77 -9.36
C LEU A 175 4.83 -9.56 -10.63
N ASN A 176 5.98 -9.28 -11.25
CA ASN A 176 6.38 -9.87 -12.54
C ASN A 176 7.26 -11.13 -12.41
N GLU A 177 8.06 -11.31 -11.36
CA GLU A 177 8.98 -12.46 -11.26
C GLU A 177 8.31 -13.79 -10.85
N ARG A 178 7.01 -13.82 -10.53
CA ARG A 178 6.36 -15.03 -9.98
C ARG A 178 4.97 -15.34 -10.52
N LEU A 179 4.66 -14.84 -11.71
CA LEU A 179 3.62 -15.38 -12.59
C LEU A 179 4.22 -16.43 -13.54
#